data_AF-A0A0L6JXC1-F1
#
_entry.id   AF-A0A0L6JXC1-F1
#
_cell.length_a   1.000
_cell.length_b   1.000
_cell.length_c   1.000
_cell.angle_alpha   90.00
_cell.angle_beta   90.00
_cell.angle_gamma   90.00
#
_symmetry.space_group_name_H-M   'P 1'
#
loop_
_entity.id
_entity.type
_entity.pdbx_description
1 polymer ?
#
loop_
_entity_poly.entity_id
_entity_poly.type
_entity_poly.pdbx_seq_one_letter_code
_entity_poly.pdbx_strand_id
1 'polypeptide(L)'
;MKRINIDINLVITIANVGISLLLLLFIIIGLFSFSSLSWGINVLIIIVLLFPLAFFCHRIAPRFVCQIIYLIESISKTLDSKGNADNDIKIDPIEKDPRYKDIIEKAGLEAEKVLSDQGIIKTMGYCHRYWRLKKQILKRVYNVDWKTPAELNPNRKFD
;
A
#
# COMPACT_ATOMS: atom_id res chain seq x y z
N MET A 1 -5.92 7.54 -3.99
CA MET A 1 -4.72 6.71 -4.25
C MET A 1 -5.18 5.29 -4.56
N LYS A 2 -4.94 4.79 -5.78
CA LYS A 2 -5.20 3.38 -6.13
C LYS A 2 -4.14 2.52 -5.43
N ARG A 3 -4.57 1.60 -4.55
CA ARG A 3 -3.68 0.57 -3.99
C ARG A 3 -3.23 -0.34 -5.13
N ILE A 4 -1.94 -0.35 -5.43
CA ILE A 4 -1.34 -1.35 -6.31
C ILE A 4 -1.28 -2.62 -5.47
N ASN A 5 -2.20 -3.55 -5.71
CA ASN A 5 -2.21 -4.84 -5.06
C ASN A 5 -1.16 -5.71 -5.75
N ILE A 6 0.07 -5.74 -5.21
CA ILE A 6 1.13 -6.59 -5.74
C ILE A 6 0.79 -8.01 -5.29
N ASP A 7 0.44 -8.87 -6.26
CA ASP A 7 0.16 -10.27 -5.99
C ASP A 7 1.45 -10.97 -5.53
N ILE A 8 1.48 -11.35 -4.25
CA ILE A 8 2.62 -12.00 -3.61
C ILE A 8 2.99 -13.30 -4.36
N ASN A 9 2.03 -13.99 -4.96
CA ASN A 9 2.28 -15.21 -5.73
C ASN A 9 3.05 -14.93 -7.03
N LEU A 10 2.80 -13.77 -7.66
CA LEU A 10 3.52 -13.34 -8.85
C LEU A 10 4.99 -13.07 -8.53
N VAL A 11 5.26 -12.42 -7.39
CA VAL A 11 6.64 -12.13 -6.92
C VAL A 11 7.41 -13.42 -6.64
N ILE A 12 6.78 -14.39 -5.96
CA ILE A 12 7.39 -15.70 -5.66
C ILE A 12 7.68 -16.47 -6.96
N THR A 13 6.77 -16.42 -7.93
CA THR A 13 6.95 -17.09 -9.22
C THR A 13 8.13 -16.53 -10.00
N ILE A 14 8.26 -15.20 -10.06
CA ILE A 14 9.38 -14.52 -10.74
C ILE A 14 10.71 -14.88 -10.06
N ALA A 15 10.76 -14.92 -8.73
CA ALA A 15 11.96 -15.30 -7.99
C ALA A 15 12.39 -16.75 -8.28
N ASN A 16 11.45 -17.69 -8.32
CA ASN A 16 11.72 -19.10 -8.60
C ASN A 16 12.21 -19.36 -10.03
N VAL A 17 11.67 -18.62 -11.01
CA VAL A 17 12.14 -18.65 -12.40
C VAL A 17 13.57 -18.14 -12.50
N GLY A 18 13.89 -17.03 -11.80
CA GLY A 18 15.24 -16.48 -11.76
C GLY A 18 16.29 -17.44 -11.18
N ILE A 19 15.95 -18.13 -10.08
CA ILE A 19 16.83 -19.13 -9.45
C ILE A 19 17.06 -20.33 -10.38
N SER A 20 16.02 -20.79 -11.07
CA SER A 20 16.10 -21.93 -12.00
C SER A 20 16.99 -21.62 -13.21
N LEU A 21 16.91 -20.40 -13.76
CA LEU A 21 17.78 -19.91 -14.84
C LEU A 21 19.24 -19.80 -14.39
N LEU A 22 19.49 -19.36 -13.16
CA LEU A 22 20.83 -19.28 -12.58
C LEU A 22 21.47 -20.66 -12.43
N LEU A 23 20.72 -21.63 -11.93
CA LEU A 23 21.19 -23.02 -11.81
C LEU A 23 21.49 -23.63 -13.18
N LEU A 24 20.65 -23.38 -14.19
CA LEU A 24 20.89 -23.80 -15.57
C LEU A 24 22.17 -23.16 -16.15
N LEU A 25 22.40 -21.88 -15.89
CA LEU A 25 23.61 -21.19 -16.33
C LEU A 25 24.86 -21.82 -15.70
N PHE A 26 24.82 -22.15 -14.41
CA PHE A 26 25.92 -22.85 -13.71
C PHE A 26 26.19 -24.23 -14.30
N ILE A 27 25.15 -24.99 -14.65
CA ILE A 27 25.29 -26.30 -15.29
C ILE A 27 25.92 -26.16 -16.68
N ILE A 28 25.47 -25.19 -17.49
CA ILE A 28 26.01 -24.95 -18.83
C ILE A 28 27.50 -24.52 -18.77
N ILE A 29 27.85 -23.63 -17.84
CA ILE A 29 29.24 -23.19 -17.61
C ILE A 29 30.10 -24.38 -17.15
N GLY A 30 29.57 -25.24 -16.28
CA GLY A 30 30.21 -26.48 -15.84
C GLY A 30 30.44 -27.48 -16.97
N LEU A 31 29.48 -27.63 -17.88
CA LEU A 31 29.57 -28.53 -19.04
C LEU A 31 30.53 -28.02 -20.12
N PHE A 32 30.62 -26.70 -20.33
CA PHE A 32 31.53 -26.10 -21.32
C PHE A 32 33.01 -26.14 -20.89
N SER A 33 33.28 -26.40 -19.61
CA SER A 33 34.64 -26.37 -19.04
C SER A 33 35.39 -27.71 -19.14
N PHE A 34 34.83 -28.75 -19.76
CA PHE A 34 35.39 -30.12 -19.71
C PHE A 34 36.54 -30.39 -20.71
N SER A 35 37.01 -29.41 -21.47
CA SER A 35 38.15 -29.56 -22.37
C SER A 35 39.35 -28.72 -21.94
N SER A 36 40.43 -29.43 -21.57
CA SER A 36 41.80 -28.97 -21.30
C SER A 36 42.16 -28.65 -19.83
N LEU A 37 42.94 -29.56 -19.25
CA LEU A 37 44.14 -29.46 -18.40
C LEU A 37 44.52 -28.14 -17.69
N SER A 38 43.56 -27.33 -17.25
CA SER A 38 43.78 -26.16 -16.38
C SER A 38 42.76 -26.11 -15.24
N TRP A 39 42.35 -27.29 -14.75
CA TRP A 39 41.29 -27.41 -13.74
C TRP A 39 41.77 -27.11 -12.31
N GLY A 40 42.98 -27.52 -11.93
CA GLY A 40 43.44 -27.37 -10.54
C GLY A 40 43.62 -25.92 -10.11
N ILE A 41 44.19 -25.09 -10.97
CA ILE A 41 44.54 -23.69 -10.64
C ILE A 41 43.30 -22.79 -10.72
N ASN A 42 42.45 -22.96 -11.74
CA ASN A 42 41.25 -22.15 -11.89
C ASN A 42 40.18 -22.45 -10.82
N VAL A 43 40.00 -23.71 -10.43
CA VAL A 43 39.07 -24.07 -9.33
C VAL A 43 39.57 -23.52 -8.00
N LEU A 44 40.88 -23.57 -7.74
CA LEU A 44 41.45 -23.02 -6.51
C LEU A 44 41.34 -21.48 -6.47
N ILE A 45 41.56 -20.78 -7.59
CA ILE A 45 41.39 -19.32 -7.68
C ILE A 45 39.92 -18.94 -7.49
N ILE A 46 38.99 -19.67 -8.11
CA ILE A 46 37.55 -19.45 -7.95
C ILE A 46 37.13 -19.66 -6.49
N ILE A 47 37.61 -20.71 -5.83
CA ILE A 47 37.34 -20.95 -4.40
C ILE A 47 37.95 -19.83 -3.54
N VAL A 48 39.22 -19.47 -3.75
CA VAL A 48 39.92 -18.44 -2.94
C VAL A 48 39.36 -17.03 -3.16
N LEU A 49 38.82 -16.71 -4.35
CA LEU A 49 38.22 -15.41 -4.64
C LEU A 49 36.71 -15.34 -4.34
N LEU A 50 35.96 -16.45 -4.43
CA LEU A 50 34.53 -16.49 -4.09
C LEU A 50 34.27 -16.72 -2.60
N PHE A 51 35.18 -17.40 -1.88
CA PHE A 51 35.00 -17.66 -0.45
C PHE A 51 34.97 -16.37 0.41
N PRO A 52 35.80 -15.34 0.15
CA PRO A 52 35.69 -14.05 0.82
C PRO A 52 34.38 -13.33 0.48
N LEU A 53 33.89 -13.41 -0.76
CA LEU A 53 32.62 -12.78 -1.17
C LEU A 53 31.41 -13.43 -0.49
N ALA A 54 31.40 -14.76 -0.35
CA ALA A 54 30.37 -15.49 0.39
C ALA A 54 30.43 -15.19 1.90
N PHE A 55 31.63 -15.08 2.49
CA PHE A 55 31.80 -14.70 3.89
C PHE A 55 31.47 -13.23 4.17
N PHE A 56 31.75 -12.32 3.23
CA PHE A 56 31.41 -10.90 3.35
C PHE A 56 29.88 -10.71 3.31
N CYS A 57 29.20 -11.47 2.45
CA CYS A 57 27.73 -11.48 2.40
C CYS A 57 27.13 -11.96 3.73
N HIS A 58 27.67 -13.04 4.33
CA HIS A 58 27.14 -13.57 5.60
C HIS A 58 27.41 -12.68 6.83
N ARG A 59 28.42 -11.80 6.78
CA ARG A 59 28.78 -10.91 7.90
C ARG A 59 28.16 -9.51 7.81
N ILE A 60 27.86 -9.03 6.62
CA ILE A 60 27.22 -7.71 6.37
C ILE A 60 25.69 -7.82 6.23
N ALA A 61 25.18 -8.92 5.66
CA ALA A 61 23.74 -9.13 5.50
C ALA A 61 22.93 -9.13 6.82
N PRO A 62 23.39 -9.62 7.99
CA PRO A 62 22.52 -9.68 9.16
C PRO A 62 22.15 -8.29 9.68
N ARG A 63 23.00 -7.26 9.52
CA ARG A 63 22.67 -5.89 9.97
C ARG A 63 21.68 -5.20 9.04
N PHE A 64 21.87 -5.31 7.73
CA PHE A 64 20.94 -4.72 6.76
C PHE A 64 19.58 -5.43 6.77
N VAL A 65 19.57 -6.76 6.86
CA VAL A 65 18.33 -7.53 6.97
C VAL A 65 17.60 -7.18 8.27
N CYS A 66 18.31 -7.04 9.40
CA CYS A 66 17.70 -6.66 10.67
C CYS A 66 17.15 -5.21 10.64
N GLN A 67 17.86 -4.27 10.02
CA GLN A 67 17.36 -2.90 9.79
C GLN A 67 16.12 -2.87 8.90
N ILE A 68 16.10 -3.69 7.84
CA ILE A 68 14.95 -3.80 6.94
C ILE A 68 13.75 -4.42 7.68
N ILE A 69 13.95 -5.49 8.46
CA ILE A 69 12.89 -6.12 9.27
C ILE A 69 12.30 -5.11 10.25
N TYR A 70 13.13 -4.38 10.99
CA TYR A 70 12.67 -3.37 11.94
C TYR A 70 11.89 -2.24 11.25
N LEU A 71 12.36 -1.78 10.09
CA LEU A 71 11.67 -0.78 9.29
C LEU A 71 10.30 -1.29 8.81
N ILE A 72 10.24 -2.51 8.28
CA ILE A 72 8.99 -3.17 7.84
C ILE A 72 8.01 -3.29 9.00
N GLU A 73 8.47 -3.70 10.19
CA GLU A 73 7.63 -3.81 11.38
C GLU A 73 7.09 -2.45 11.83
N SER A 74 7.92 -1.40 11.81
CA SER A 74 7.46 -0.04 12.13
C SER A 74 6.43 0.49 11.11
N ILE A 75 6.62 0.17 9.82
CA ILE A 75 5.69 0.53 8.76
C ILE A 75 4.38 -0.25 8.93
N SER A 76 4.43 -1.55 9.23
CA SER A 76 3.23 -2.35 9.51
C SER A 76 2.43 -1.75 10.66
N LYS A 77 3.10 -1.44 11.78
CA LYS A 77 2.45 -0.88 12.98
C LYS A 77 1.78 0.47 12.71
N THR A 78 2.39 1.32 11.90
CA THR A 78 1.80 2.61 11.50
C THR A 78 0.61 2.44 10.54
N LEU A 79 0.67 1.47 9.63
CA LEU A 79 -0.46 1.13 8.75
C LEU A 79 -1.64 0.51 9.52
N ASP A 80 -1.37 -0.37 10.48
CA ASP A 80 -2.39 -1.04 11.29
C ASP A 80 -3.09 -0.05 12.22
N SER A 81 -2.34 0.86 12.87
CA SER A 81 -2.92 1.91 13.72
C SER A 81 -3.79 2.90 12.94
N LYS A 82 -3.39 3.28 11.72
CA LYS A 82 -4.22 4.13 10.86
C LYS A 82 -5.48 3.38 10.39
N GLY A 83 -5.33 2.13 9.96
CA GLY A 83 -6.47 1.29 9.58
C GLY A 83 -7.47 1.13 10.72
N ASN A 84 -7.01 0.85 11.93
CA ASN A 84 -7.89 0.67 13.09
C ASN A 84 -8.62 1.96 13.49
N ALA A 85 -7.97 3.12 13.37
CA ALA A 85 -8.59 4.41 13.66
C ALA A 85 -9.72 4.77 12.68
N ASP A 86 -9.58 4.37 11.41
CA ASP A 86 -10.55 4.61 10.34
C ASP A 86 -11.71 3.59 10.38
N ASN A 87 -11.45 2.36 10.82
CA ASN A 87 -12.43 1.27 10.91
C ASN A 87 -13.53 1.50 11.96
N ASP A 88 -13.28 2.33 12.97
CA ASP A 88 -14.21 2.61 14.08
C ASP A 88 -15.05 3.89 13.87
N ILE A 89 -14.95 4.54 12.72
CA ILE A 89 -15.83 5.66 12.39
C ILE A 89 -17.21 5.12 12.02
N LYS A 90 -18.24 5.50 12.78
CA LYS A 90 -19.63 5.17 12.44
C LYS A 90 -20.05 5.90 11.18
N ILE A 91 -20.53 5.15 10.20
CA ILE A 91 -21.02 5.64 8.90
C ILE A 91 -22.53 5.45 8.86
N ASP A 92 -23.24 6.40 8.24
CA ASP A 92 -24.68 6.30 8.04
C ASP A 92 -25.00 5.05 7.17
N PRO A 93 -25.93 4.17 7.59
CA PRO A 93 -26.30 2.99 6.80
C PRO A 93 -26.71 3.30 5.36
N ILE A 94 -27.29 4.47 5.10
CA ILE A 94 -27.72 4.91 3.76
C ILE A 94 -26.52 5.03 2.81
N GLU A 95 -25.33 5.37 3.30
CA GLU A 95 -24.13 5.43 2.46
C GLU A 95 -23.69 4.07 1.92
N LYS A 96 -24.06 2.98 2.60
CA LYS A 96 -23.76 1.61 2.17
C LYS A 96 -24.83 1.05 1.24
N ASP A 97 -25.99 1.68 1.15
CA ASP A 97 -27.09 1.23 0.31
C ASP A 97 -26.88 1.68 -1.15
N PRO A 98 -26.74 0.74 -2.10
CA PRO A 98 -26.47 1.06 -3.50
C PRO A 98 -27.59 1.90 -4.15
N ARG A 99 -28.82 1.87 -3.63
CA ARG A 99 -29.95 2.66 -4.16
C ARG A 99 -29.73 4.17 -3.99
N TYR A 100 -28.99 4.57 -2.96
CA TYR A 100 -28.73 5.97 -2.65
C TYR A 100 -27.37 6.45 -3.15
N LYS A 101 -26.53 5.56 -3.68
CA LYS A 101 -25.18 5.88 -4.13
C LYS A 101 -25.15 7.09 -5.06
N ASP A 102 -25.93 7.04 -6.14
CA ASP A 102 -25.96 8.11 -7.14
C ASP A 102 -26.53 9.42 -6.58
N ILE A 103 -27.51 9.33 -5.67
CA ILE A 103 -28.14 10.49 -5.03
C ILE A 103 -27.14 11.18 -4.08
N ILE A 104 -26.43 10.40 -3.27
CA ILE A 104 -25.41 10.88 -2.34
C ILE A 104 -24.25 11.51 -3.08
N GLU A 105 -23.83 10.91 -4.20
CA GLU A 105 -22.78 11.46 -5.07
C GLU A 105 -23.21 12.79 -5.68
N LYS A 106 -24.41 12.85 -6.31
CA LYS A 106 -24.95 14.09 -6.89
C LYS A 106 -25.08 15.21 -5.86
N ALA A 107 -25.66 14.93 -4.69
CA ALA A 107 -25.77 15.91 -3.62
C ALA A 107 -24.40 16.37 -3.10
N GLY A 108 -23.41 15.48 -3.11
CA GLY A 108 -22.03 15.82 -2.77
C GLY A 108 -21.39 16.78 -3.77
N LEU A 109 -21.54 16.52 -5.07
CA LEU A 109 -21.04 17.40 -6.14
C LEU A 109 -21.72 18.76 -6.11
N GLU A 110 -23.03 18.80 -5.87
CA GLU A 110 -23.79 20.05 -5.75
C GLU A 110 -23.34 20.87 -4.54
N ALA A 111 -23.14 20.23 -3.38
CA ALA A 111 -22.64 20.91 -2.19
C ALA A 111 -21.25 21.52 -2.42
N GLU A 112 -20.35 20.78 -3.09
CA GLU A 112 -19.02 21.28 -3.43
C GLU A 112 -19.08 22.47 -4.39
N LYS A 113 -19.90 22.37 -5.44
CA LYS A 113 -20.10 23.46 -6.40
C LYS A 113 -20.61 24.73 -5.71
N VAL A 114 -21.66 24.61 -4.89
CA VAL A 114 -22.23 25.76 -4.18
C VAL A 114 -21.21 26.43 -3.25
N LEU A 115 -20.41 25.64 -2.52
CA LEU A 115 -19.36 26.20 -1.66
C LEU A 115 -18.25 26.88 -2.46
N SER A 116 -17.86 26.30 -3.59
CA SER A 116 -16.89 26.90 -4.51
C SER A 116 -17.42 28.21 -5.11
N ASP A 117 -18.68 28.24 -5.54
CA ASP A 117 -19.34 29.44 -6.11
C ASP A 117 -19.46 30.56 -5.07
N GLN A 118 -19.55 30.21 -3.78
CA GLN A 118 -19.51 31.14 -2.65
C GLN A 118 -18.08 31.62 -2.28
N GLY A 119 -17.05 31.16 -2.99
CA GLY A 119 -15.65 31.48 -2.69
C GLY A 119 -15.12 30.81 -1.42
N ILE A 120 -15.78 29.75 -0.93
CA ILE A 120 -15.31 29.03 0.26
C ILE A 120 -14.14 28.12 -0.12
N ILE A 121 -12.99 28.37 0.50
CA ILE A 121 -11.76 27.61 0.29
C ILE A 121 -11.77 26.35 1.16
N LYS A 122 -11.19 25.26 0.67
CA LYS A 122 -11.01 23.99 1.38
C LYS A 122 -9.90 24.09 2.44
N THR A 123 -10.18 24.81 3.52
CA THR A 123 -9.31 24.94 4.70
C THR A 123 -9.91 24.20 5.89
N MET A 124 -9.23 24.29 7.03
CA MET A 124 -9.69 23.82 8.33
C MET A 124 -11.17 24.22 8.58
N GLY A 125 -12.01 23.23 8.85
CA GLY A 125 -13.44 23.33 9.13
C GLY A 125 -14.33 23.18 7.88
N TYR A 126 -13.74 23.01 6.70
CA TYR A 126 -14.49 22.86 5.45
C TYR A 126 -15.41 21.63 5.48
N CYS A 127 -14.97 20.52 6.06
CA CYS A 127 -15.76 19.28 6.12
C CYS A 127 -17.14 19.50 6.76
N HIS A 128 -17.21 20.30 7.82
CA HIS A 128 -18.47 20.63 8.50
C HIS A 128 -19.41 21.45 7.62
N ARG A 129 -18.87 22.41 6.87
CA ARG A 129 -19.65 23.23 5.92
C ARG A 129 -20.20 22.36 4.79
N TYR A 130 -19.34 21.50 4.24
CA TYR A 130 -19.70 20.56 3.20
C TYR A 130 -20.78 19.57 3.66
N TRP A 131 -20.61 18.91 4.81
CA TRP A 131 -21.59 17.95 5.33
C TRP A 131 -22.92 18.60 5.64
N ARG A 132 -22.91 19.79 6.25
CA ARG A 132 -24.14 20.55 6.53
C ARG A 132 -24.92 20.83 5.24
N LEU A 133 -24.24 21.29 4.19
CA LEU A 133 -24.89 21.61 2.93
C LEU A 133 -25.35 20.35 2.18
N LYS A 134 -24.51 19.31 2.11
CA LYS A 134 -24.87 18.01 1.53
C LYS A 134 -26.12 17.44 2.21
N LYS A 135 -26.18 17.48 3.55
CA LYS A 135 -27.35 17.05 4.33
C LYS A 135 -28.60 17.85 3.99
N GLN A 136 -28.49 19.17 3.84
CA GLN A 136 -29.61 20.03 3.44
C GLN A 136 -30.13 19.70 2.04
N ILE A 137 -29.25 19.47 1.07
CA ILE A 137 -29.61 19.08 -0.30
C ILE A 137 -30.32 17.72 -0.29
N LEU A 138 -29.73 16.73 0.38
CA LEU A 138 -30.31 15.38 0.52
C LEU A 138 -31.72 15.43 1.11
N LYS A 139 -31.93 16.24 2.15
CA LYS A 139 -33.24 16.36 2.78
C LYS A 139 -34.25 17.13 1.92
N ARG A 140 -33.85 18.24 1.30
CA ARG A 140 -34.76 19.12 0.54
C ARG A 140 -35.16 18.53 -0.81
N VAL A 141 -34.19 17.99 -1.55
CA VAL A 141 -34.37 17.58 -2.95
C VAL A 141 -34.82 16.12 -3.05
N TYR A 142 -34.24 15.25 -2.21
CA TYR A 142 -34.42 13.81 -2.30
C TYR A 142 -35.21 13.21 -1.13
N ASN A 143 -35.61 14.04 -0.15
CA ASN A 143 -36.25 13.61 1.11
C ASN A 143 -35.48 12.50 1.86
N VAL A 144 -34.15 12.51 1.76
CA VAL A 144 -33.27 11.56 2.45
C VAL A 144 -32.78 12.19 3.77
N ASP A 145 -33.04 11.54 4.90
CA ASP A 145 -32.49 11.95 6.20
C ASP A 145 -31.13 11.27 6.44
N TRP A 146 -30.08 11.88 5.90
CA TRP A 146 -28.69 11.44 6.08
C TRP A 146 -28.05 12.11 7.30
N LYS A 147 -27.32 11.33 8.11
CA LYS A 147 -26.56 11.81 9.28
C LYS A 147 -25.09 12.07 8.92
N THR A 148 -24.56 13.16 9.44
CA THR A 148 -23.15 13.52 9.18
C THR A 148 -22.20 12.66 10.03
N PRO A 149 -20.93 12.51 9.62
CA PRO A 149 -19.93 11.81 10.44
C PRO A 149 -19.78 12.40 11.85
N ALA A 150 -19.87 13.72 12.00
CA ALA A 150 -19.81 14.40 13.30
C ALA A 150 -21.02 14.09 14.20
N GLU A 151 -22.22 13.92 13.62
CA GLU A 151 -23.43 13.55 14.36
C GLU A 151 -23.38 12.11 14.85
N LEU A 152 -22.84 11.20 14.04
CA LEU A 152 -22.71 9.79 14.39
C LEU A 152 -21.57 9.51 15.39
N ASN A 153 -20.56 10.39 15.43
CA ASN A 153 -19.35 10.23 16.21
C ASN A 153 -19.06 11.47 17.08
N PRO A 154 -19.91 11.78 18.08
CA PRO A 154 -19.80 13.02 18.87
C PRO A 154 -18.48 13.15 19.66
N ASN A 155 -17.83 12.03 19.95
CA ASN A 155 -16.56 11.99 20.69
C ASN A 155 -15.33 12.20 19.80
N ARG A 156 -15.51 12.32 18.48
CA ARG A 156 -14.40 12.51 17.53
C ARG A 156 -14.42 13.93 16.97
N LYS A 157 -13.24 14.52 16.86
CA LYS A 157 -13.03 15.80 16.20
C LYS A 157 -12.75 15.54 14.73
N PHE A 158 -13.55 16.16 13.87
CA PHE A 158 -13.36 16.13 12.43
C PHE A 158 -12.91 17.50 11.96
N ASP A 159 -12.05 17.52 10.95
CA ASP A 159 -11.53 18.73 10.33
C ASP A 159 -11.19 18.48 8.85
#